data_AF-A0A7K4A0N5-F1
#
_entry.id   AF-A0A7K4A0N5-F1
#
_cell.length_a   1.000
_cell.length_b   1.000
_cell.length_c   1.000
_cell.angle_alpha   90.00
_cell.angle_beta   90.00
_cell.angle_gamma   90.00
#
_symmetry.space_group_name_H-M   'P 1'
#
loop_
_entity.id
_entity.type
_entity.pdbx_description
1 polymer ?
#
loop_
_entity_poly.entity_id
_entity_poly.type
_entity_poly.pdbx_seq_one_letter_code
_entity_poly.pdbx_strand_id
1 'polypeptide(L)' 'WNALFIGTMHFMDRYNYDLSRIQRCCIHYATPDGKLIPFCTYNSGPVYREKVWSAHRK' A
#
# COMPACT_ATOMS: atom_id res chain seq x y z
N TRP A 1 26.89 -6.84 13.67
CA TRP A 1 25.69 -7.46 13.07
C TRP A 1 25.21 -6.53 11.99
N ASN A 2 25.40 -6.88 10.72
CA ASN A 2 24.86 -6.10 9.59
C ASN A 2 23.89 -7.00 8.84
N ALA A 3 22.59 -6.83 9.10
CA ALA A 3 21.54 -7.55 8.42
C ALA A 3 20.82 -6.61 7.44
N LEU A 4 20.63 -7.06 6.20
CA LEU A 4 19.84 -6.37 5.17
C LEU A 4 18.70 -7.30 4.75
N PHE A 5 17.46 -6.84 4.92
CA PHE A 5 16.28 -7.55 4.44
C PHE A 5 15.94 -7.08 3.02
N ILE A 6 15.81 -8.03 2.09
CA ILE A 6 15.38 -7.77 0.71
C ILE A 6 14.12 -8.59 0.47
N GLY A 7 13.01 -7.91 0.17
CA GLY A 7 11.74 -8.54 -0.16
C GLY A 7 11.33 -8.19 -1.60
N THR A 8 10.81 -9.18 -2.32
CA THR A 8 10.24 -9.00 -3.66
C THR A 8 8.84 -9.58 -3.71
N MET A 9 7.95 -8.96 -4.48
CA MET A 9 6.59 -9.45 -4.71
C MET A 9 6.02 -8.81 -5.98
N HIS A 10 5.07 -9.49 -6.63
CA HIS A 10 4.36 -8.95 -7.78
C HIS A 10 3.37 -7.86 -7.37
N PHE A 11 3.17 -6.86 -8.24
CA PHE A 11 2.12 -5.86 -8.08
C PHE A 11 0.73 -6.54 -8.20
N MET A 12 -0.22 -6.19 -7.33
CA MET A 12 -1.60 -6.68 -7.47
C MET A 12 -2.42 -5.75 -8.35
N ASP A 13 -3.26 -6.33 -9.18
CA ASP A 13 -4.30 -5.67 -9.97
C ASP A 13 -5.70 -6.17 -9.56
N ARG A 14 -6.71 -5.89 -10.38
CA ARG A 14 -8.12 -6.25 -10.10
C ARG A 14 -8.37 -7.76 -10.14
N TYR A 15 -7.59 -8.53 -10.89
CA TYR A 15 -7.81 -9.96 -11.13
C TYR A 15 -7.07 -10.87 -10.15
N ASN A 16 -6.08 -10.35 -9.42
CA ASN A 16 -5.26 -11.12 -8.44
C ASN A 16 -5.21 -10.46 -7.05
N TYR A 17 -6.22 -9.65 -6.72
CA TYR A 17 -6.27 -8.91 -5.46
C TYR A 17 -6.53 -9.86 -4.27
N ASP A 18 -5.55 -10.00 -3.38
CA ASP A 18 -5.60 -10.91 -2.24
C ASP A 18 -5.59 -10.16 -0.89
N LEU A 19 -6.72 -10.24 -0.18
CA LEU A 19 -6.91 -9.63 1.14
C LEU A 19 -5.98 -10.20 2.21
N SER A 20 -5.65 -11.49 2.15
CA SER A 20 -4.78 -12.13 3.13
C SER A 20 -3.34 -11.60 3.05
N ARG A 21 -2.85 -11.34 1.84
CA ARG A 21 -1.56 -10.71 1.60
C ARG A 21 -1.56 -9.23 2.03
N ILE A 22 -2.68 -8.52 1.89
CA ILE A 22 -2.79 -7.12 2.35
C ILE A 22 -2.71 -7.02 3.87
N GLN A 23 -3.37 -7.91 4.60
CA GLN A 23 -3.34 -7.93 6.07
C GLN A 23 -1.93 -8.18 6.64
N ARG A 24 -1.02 -8.74 5.84
CA ARG A 24 0.37 -9.07 6.20
C ARG A 24 1.39 -8.27 5.40
N CYS A 25 0.98 -7.17 4.78
CA CYS A 25 1.86 -6.36 3.95
C CYS A 25 2.96 -5.71 4.81
N CYS A 26 4.18 -5.63 4.29
CA CYS A 26 5.29 -4.91 4.94
C CYS A 26 5.55 -3.52 4.32
N ILE A 27 4.84 -3.17 3.25
CA ILE A 27 5.02 -1.92 2.50
C ILE A 27 3.77 -1.06 2.68
N HIS A 28 3.92 0.11 3.31
CA HIS A 28 2.82 1.01 3.64
C HIS A 28 3.12 2.45 3.24
N TYR A 29 2.08 3.19 2.88
CA TYR A 29 2.11 4.64 2.76
C TYR A 29 1.58 5.27 4.05
N ALA A 30 2.36 6.19 4.61
CA ALA A 30 1.86 7.11 5.63
C ALA A 30 1.16 8.29 4.96
N THR A 31 -0.08 8.55 5.35
CA THR A 31 -0.88 9.65 4.82
C THR A 31 -0.85 10.86 5.77
N PRO A 32 -1.11 12.09 5.27
CA PRO A 32 -1.10 13.30 6.10
C PRO A 32 -2.12 13.29 7.26
N ASP A 33 -3.21 12.52 7.13
CA ASP A 33 -4.19 12.30 8.20
C ASP A 33 -3.78 11.22 9.22
N GLY A 34 -2.52 10.76 9.19
CA GLY A 34 -1.94 9.86 10.19
C GLY A 34 -2.29 8.39 10.00
N LYS A 35 -2.83 7.99 8.84
CA LYS A 35 -3.15 6.58 8.55
C LYS A 35 -1.99 5.89 7.83
N LEU A 36 -1.84 4.59 8.11
CA LEU A 36 -0.97 3.70 7.35
C LEU A 36 -1.83 2.86 6.41
N ILE A 37 -1.59 3.01 5.11
CA ILE A 37 -2.34 2.29 4.07
C ILE A 37 -1.39 1.32 3.37
N PRO A 38 -1.71 0.00 3.32
CA PRO A 38 -0.91 -0.97 2.58
C PRO A 38 -0.74 -0.57 1.11
N PHE A 39 0.43 -0.84 0.54
CA PHE A 39 0.80 -0.45 -0.82
C PHE A 39 -0.25 -0.86 -1.87
N CYS A 40 -0.73 -2.11 -1.80
CA CYS A 40 -1.71 -2.62 -2.76
C CYS A 40 -3.06 -1.94 -2.60
N THR A 41 -3.50 -1.60 -1.38
CA THR A 41 -4.77 -0.90 -1.13
C THR A 41 -4.70 0.58 -1.51
N TYR A 42 -3.52 1.17 -1.40
CA TYR A 42 -3.27 2.53 -1.86
C TYR A 42 -3.37 2.66 -3.39
N ASN A 43 -2.72 1.73 -4.13
CA ASN A 43 -2.60 1.82 -5.60
C ASN A 43 -3.63 1.00 -6.39
N SER A 44 -4.15 -0.10 -5.82
CA SER A 44 -5.03 -1.08 -6.49
C SER A 44 -6.23 -1.45 -5.59
N GLY A 45 -7.25 -2.09 -6.15
CA GLY A 45 -8.46 -2.47 -5.41
C GLY A 45 -9.31 -1.26 -5.00
N PRO A 46 -9.36 -0.85 -3.71
CA PRO A 46 -10.07 0.36 -3.27
C PRO A 46 -9.47 1.69 -3.73
N VAL A 47 -8.20 1.69 -4.19
CA VAL A 47 -7.45 2.84 -4.75
C VAL A 47 -7.55 4.10 -3.87
N TYR A 48 -7.02 4.04 -2.65
CA TYR A 48 -7.04 5.20 -1.73
C TYR A 48 -6.16 6.37 -2.18
N ARG A 49 -5.23 6.16 -3.13
CA ARG A 49 -4.35 7.20 -3.65
C ARG A 49 -5.09 8.45 -4.09
N GLU A 50 -6.14 8.30 -4.90
CA GLU A 50 -6.90 9.45 -5.43
C GLU A 50 -7.63 10.21 -4.32
N LYS A 51 -8.17 9.50 -3.33
CA LYS A 51 -8.82 10.13 -2.17
C LYS A 51 -7.83 10.96 -1.36
N VAL A 52 -6.68 10.38 -1.03
CA VAL A 52 -5.61 11.07 -0.30
C VAL A 52 -5.10 12.27 -1.10
N TRP A 53 -4.91 12.12 -2.41
CA TRP A 53 -4.45 13.20 -3.27
C TRP A 53 -5.46 14.33 -3.36
N SER A 54 -6.73 14.02 -3.60
CA SER A 54 -7.78 15.05 -3.68
C SER A 54 -7.91 15.86 -2.38
N ALA A 55 -7.65 15.24 -1.21
CA ALA A 55 -7.74 15.90 0.08
C ALA A 55 -6.51 16.77 0.45
N HIS A 56 -5.33 16.46 -0.12
CA HIS A 56 -4.06 17.05 0.33
C HIS A 56 -3.20 17.65 -0.78
N ARG A 57 -3.62 17.57 -2.05
CA ARG A 57 -2.95 18.24 -3.16
C ARG A 57 -3.11 19.75 -2.98
N LYS A 58 -1.99 20.45 -2.81
CA LYS A 58 -1.91 21.90 -2.90
C LYS A 58 -2.09 22.36 -4.35
#